data_AF-A0A0B5HHD7-F1
#
_entry.id   AF-A0A0B5HHD7-F1
#
_cell.length_a   1.000
_cell.length_b   1.000
_cell.length_c   1.000
_cell.angle_alpha   90.00
_cell.angle_beta   90.00
_cell.angle_gamma   90.00
#
_symmetry.space_group_name_H-M   'P 1'
#
loop_
_entity.id
_entity.type
_entity.pdbx_description
1 polymer ?
#
loop_
_entity_poly.entity_id
_entity_poly.type
_entity_poly.pdbx_seq_one_letter_code
_entity_poly.pdbx_strand_id
1 'polypeptide(L)' 'MAKDNRISMPASGAGITRYFDDYKSKIEFSPGHVVFLAIVVMLLVIILNIWGGSILGI' A
#
# COMPACT_ATOMS: atom_id res chain seq x y z
N MET A 1 -4.36 29.74 19.41
CA MET A 1 -5.05 29.09 18.25
C MET A 1 -4.02 28.17 17.60
N ALA A 2 -4.19 26.88 17.33
CA ALA A 2 -5.33 25.97 17.32
C ALA A 2 -4.92 24.66 18.01
N LYS A 3 -5.68 24.24 19.01
CA LYS A 3 -5.46 23.02 19.80
C LYS A 3 -6.30 21.92 19.16
N ASP A 4 -5.63 20.95 18.54
CA ASP A 4 -6.06 19.57 18.38
C ASP A 4 -7.56 19.34 18.20
N ASN A 5 -8.09 19.68 17.02
CA ASN A 5 -9.45 19.35 16.66
C ASN A 5 -9.54 17.87 16.25
N ARG A 6 -9.40 16.96 17.22
CA ARG A 6 -9.77 15.55 17.10
C ARG A 6 -11.30 15.50 17.06
N ILE A 7 -11.88 15.66 15.88
CA ILE A 7 -13.32 15.55 15.67
C ILE A 7 -13.71 14.08 15.92
N SER A 8 -14.16 13.79 17.14
CA SER A 8 -14.81 12.53 17.47
C SER A 8 -16.26 12.65 17.05
N MET A 9 -16.65 11.94 15.99
CA MET A 9 -18.06 11.85 15.61
C MET A 9 -18.79 11.02 16.67
N PRO A 10 -19.89 11.51 17.26
CA PRO A 10 -20.66 10.76 18.22
C PRO A 10 -21.24 9.51 17.54
N ALA A 11 -21.20 8.38 18.23
CA ALA A 11 -21.66 7.10 17.72
C ALA A 11 -23.15 7.18 17.37
N SER A 12 -23.48 7.33 16.09
CA SER A 12 -24.85 7.24 15.61
C SER A 12 -25.31 5.78 15.69
N GLY A 13 -25.96 5.42 16.80
CA GLY A 13 -27.15 4.54 16.81
C GLY A 13 -27.07 3.12 16.25
N ALA A 14 -25.90 2.53 15.98
CA ALA A 14 -25.78 1.13 15.54
C ALA A 14 -24.70 0.40 16.36
N GLY A 15 -24.98 0.19 17.64
CA GLY A 15 -24.06 -0.36 18.65
C GLY A 15 -23.72 -1.86 18.53
N ILE A 16 -23.81 -2.48 17.34
CA ILE A 16 -23.46 -3.91 17.13
C ILE A 16 -22.49 -4.12 15.94
N THR A 17 -22.24 -3.11 15.10
CA THR A 17 -21.21 -3.23 14.06
C THR A 17 -20.36 -1.97 14.09
N ARG A 18 -19.30 -2.03 14.88
CA ARG A 18 -18.17 -1.11 14.69
C ARG A 18 -17.63 -1.45 13.30
N TYR A 19 -18.05 -0.71 12.28
CA TYR A 19 -17.44 -0.71 10.95
C TYR A 19 -15.96 -0.23 10.97
N PHE A 20 -15.37 -0.07 12.16
CA PHE A 20 -13.95 0.17 12.41
C PHE A 20 -13.19 -1.11 12.78
N ASP A 21 -13.86 -2.25 12.96
CA ASP A 21 -13.22 -3.55 12.77
C ASP A 21 -13.06 -3.80 11.26
N ASP A 22 -12.38 -2.85 10.62
CA ASP A 22 -11.68 -3.09 9.37
C ASP A 22 -10.89 -4.37 9.59
N TYR A 23 -11.17 -5.39 8.78
CA TYR A 23 -10.44 -6.64 8.79
C TYR A 23 -8.94 -6.34 8.61
N LYS A 24 -8.24 -6.24 9.73
CA LYS A 24 -6.79 -6.18 9.81
C LYS A 24 -6.30 -7.54 9.35
N SER A 25 -6.01 -7.66 8.06
CA SER A 25 -5.36 -8.84 7.51
C SER A 25 -4.14 -9.15 8.39
N LYS A 26 -3.94 -10.40 8.80
CA LYS A 26 -2.77 -10.82 9.61
C LYS A 26 -1.44 -10.40 8.97
N ILE A 27 -1.46 -10.09 7.67
CA ILE A 27 -0.32 -9.62 6.89
C ILE A 27 -0.73 -8.28 6.24
N GLU A 28 -0.31 -7.17 6.85
CA GLU A 28 -0.38 -5.83 6.26
C GLU A 28 1.00 -5.48 5.71
N PHE A 29 1.10 -5.24 4.41
CA PHE A 29 2.31 -4.66 3.84
C PHE A 29 2.32 -3.17 4.09
N SER A 30 3.34 -2.66 4.77
CA SER A 30 3.48 -1.21 4.90
C SER A 30 3.66 -0.57 3.51
N PRO A 31 3.18 0.65 3.26
CA PRO A 31 3.31 1.32 1.96
C PRO A 31 4.76 1.37 1.46
N GLY A 32 5.74 1.44 2.38
CA GLY A 32 7.15 1.39 2.02
C GLY A 32 7.59 0.08 1.35
N HIS A 33 7.06 -1.06 1.79
CA HIS A 33 7.38 -2.36 1.17
C HIS A 33 6.83 -2.46 -0.26
N VAL A 34 5.63 -1.93 -0.49
CA VAL A 34 5.00 -1.92 -1.82
C VAL A 34 5.81 -1.06 -2.79
N VAL A 35 6.22 0.14 -2.36
CA VAL A 35 7.04 1.05 -3.17
C VAL A 35 8.41 0.44 -3.47
N PHE A 36 9.05 -0.18 -2.48
CA PHE A 36 10.32 -0.86 -2.67
C PHE A 36 10.21 -2.00 -3.71
N LEU A 37 9.19 -2.85 -3.57
CA LEU A 37 8.98 -3.97 -4.50
C LEU A 37 8.70 -3.47 -5.94
N ALA A 38 7.95 -2.38 -6.08
CA ALA A 38 7.70 -1.76 -7.38
C ALA A 38 9.00 -1.28 -8.06
N ILE A 39 9.91 -0.65 -7.31
CA ILE A 39 11.22 -0.21 -7.82
C ILE A 39 12.08 -1.41 -8.23
N VAL A 40 12.10 -2.48 -7.43
CA VAL A 40 12.84 -3.71 -7.76
C VAL A 40 12.33 -4.33 -9.08
N VAL A 41 11.01 -4.43 -9.25
CA VAL A 41 10.42 -4.95 -10.49
C VAL A 41 10.77 -4.05 -11.68
N MET A 42 10.73 -2.73 -11.51
CA MET A 42 11.10 -1.78 -12.57
C MET A 42 12.56 -1.98 -13.01
N LEU A 43 13.49 -2.12 -12.06
CA LEU A 43 14.90 -2.38 -12.38
C LEU A 43 15.10 -3.71 -13.11
N LEU A 44 14.39 -4.77 -12.69
CA LEU A 44 14.43 -6.06 -13.38
C LEU A 44 13.95 -5.95 -14.83
N VAL A 45 12.86 -5.21 -15.08
CA VAL A 45 12.34 -4.98 -16.45
C VAL A 45 13.35 -4.20 -17.28
N ILE A 46 14.00 -3.18 -16.71
CA ILE A 46 15.03 -2.39 -17.41
C ILE A 46 16.24 -3.27 -17.77
N ILE A 47 16.76 -4.03 -16.81
CA ILE A 47 17.89 -4.95 -17.04
C ILE A 47 17.53 -5.97 -18.12
N LEU A 48 16.32 -6.54 -18.03
CA LEU A 48 15.82 -7.47 -19.03
C LEU A 48 15.61 -6.79 -20.38
N ASN A 49 15.24 -5.52 -20.47
CA ASN A 49 15.09 -4.84 -21.75
C ASN A 49 16.45 -4.55 -22.40
N ILE A 50 17.43 -4.11 -21.62
CA ILE A 50 18.79 -3.81 -22.10
C ILE A 50 19.51 -5.08 -22.56
N TRP A 51 19.44 -6.17 -21.77
CA TRP A 51 20.12 -7.42 -22.10
C TRP A 51 19.26 -8.40 -22.89
N GLY A 52 17.94 -8.34 -22.73
CA GLY A 52 17.00 -9.20 -23.43
C GLY A 52 16.87 -8.88 -24.91
N GLY A 53 17.10 -7.64 -25.37
CA GLY A 53 17.27 -7.38 -26.81
C GLY A 53 18.44 -8.21 -27.37
N SER A 54 19.56 -8.24 -26.64
CA SER A 54 20.74 -9.01 -27.03
C SER A 54 20.60 -10.54 -26.85
N ILE A 55 19.75 -11.01 -25.92
CA ILE A 55 19.54 -12.44 -25.61
C ILE A 55 18.36 -13.06 -26.38
N LEU A 56 17.30 -12.30 -26.66
CA LEU A 56 16.11 -12.74 -27.39
C LEU A 56 16.20 -12.50 -28.91
N GLY A 57 17.33 -11.95 -29.39
CA GLY A 57 17.67 -11.94 -30.82
C GLY A 57 16.75 -11.09 -31.69
N ILE A 58 16.35 -9.91 -31.22
CA ILE A 58 15.66 -8.88 -32.01
C ILE A 58 16.55 -7.63 -32.06
#